data_AF-A0A2P7ZUW4-F1
#
_entry.id   AF-A0A2P7ZUW4-F1
#
_cell.length_a   1.000
_cell.length_b   1.000
_cell.length_c   1.000
_cell.angle_alpha   90.00
_cell.angle_beta   90.00
_cell.angle_gamma   90.00
#
_symmetry.space_group_name_H-M   'P 1'
#
loop_
_entity.id
_entity.type
_entity.pdbx_description
1 polymer ?
#
loop_
_entity_poly.entity_id
_entity_poly.type
_entity_poly.pdbx_seq_one_letter_code
_entity_poly.pdbx_strand_id
1 'polypeptide(L)'
;MSSYHPEATFFLHFILLMYDIGCASQRWSQDRTSWALHLQGLASLVHTPSTEAVSRLKAYLSWYVLLLDAQAAQAGNEEAGTYLRAFLKHDCVLPLWPVAPSAEKTFSSPEMYEIFLQVHKLSLLIFQLYAEQSQLSLDMRRNVHAGQSNVTDRQRQVEELSIRHQRMWNMHCPVFPEDPHNPFSLENQPAIIQGTFHFARLQYSVLSLYLHSSMYPQQRLESSQYAEVDAEHCAYIIKAAQASVVSQDTENHHLAPGLFIAGFVSRDPAQKQEALTLLRQLSLAGLSGAVRRVYHLLDLAIKEQVQKEATGGRAEEVDWVDWSRKNSVKYVVLGM
;
A
#
# COMPACT_ATOMS: atom_id res chain seq x y z
N MET A 1 -0.34 42.88 4.84
CA MET A 1 -0.71 41.85 3.84
C MET A 1 -0.05 40.56 4.28
N SER A 2 -0.82 39.54 4.68
CA SER A 2 -0.25 38.24 5.07
C SER A 2 0.38 37.60 3.84
N SER A 3 1.69 37.37 3.84
CA SER A 3 2.35 36.63 2.76
C SER A 3 1.91 35.16 2.85
N TYR A 4 0.99 34.78 1.97
CA TYR A 4 0.64 33.38 1.80
C TYR A 4 1.87 32.61 1.31
N HIS A 5 2.31 31.60 2.06
CA HIS A 5 3.43 30.73 1.72
C HIS A 5 2.88 29.32 1.40
N PRO A 6 2.64 29.00 0.12
CA PRO A 6 2.07 27.70 -0.29
C PRO A 6 2.89 26.51 0.20
N GLU A 7 4.21 26.62 0.22
CA GLU A 7 5.12 25.57 0.70
C GLU A 7 4.92 25.30 2.20
N ALA A 8 4.97 26.35 3.03
CA ALA A 8 4.74 26.22 4.47
C ALA A 8 3.35 25.63 4.76
N THR A 9 2.35 26.01 3.95
CA THR A 9 0.98 25.48 4.05
C THR A 9 0.93 24.00 3.69
N PHE A 10 1.66 23.55 2.66
CA PHE A 10 1.76 22.12 2.31
C PHE A 10 2.34 21.30 3.46
N PHE A 11 3.47 21.74 4.03
CA PHE A 11 4.07 21.04 5.16
C PHE A 11 3.19 21.06 6.41
N LEU A 12 2.48 22.15 6.66
CA LEU A 12 1.52 22.22 7.75
C LEU A 12 0.40 21.19 7.58
N HIS A 13 -0.22 21.08 6.39
CA HIS A 13 -1.22 20.05 6.14
C HIS A 13 -0.63 18.64 6.28
N PHE A 14 0.61 18.41 5.85
CA PHE A 14 1.28 17.12 6.03
C PHE A 14 1.48 16.77 7.51
N ILE A 15 2.02 17.70 8.31
CA ILE A 15 2.26 17.49 9.74
C ILE A 15 0.95 17.24 10.48
N LEU A 16 -0.10 18.02 10.18
CA LEU A 16 -1.42 17.83 10.79
C LEU A 16 -2.05 16.51 10.37
N LEU A 17 -1.86 16.07 9.13
CA LEU A 17 -2.26 14.74 8.68
C LEU A 17 -1.55 13.64 9.50
N MET A 18 -0.24 13.73 9.68
CA MET A 18 0.53 12.77 10.48
C MET A 18 0.08 12.79 11.94
N TYR A 19 -0.21 13.98 12.48
CA TYR A 19 -0.76 14.15 13.82
C TYR A 19 -2.12 13.48 13.96
N ASP A 20 -3.06 13.70 13.04
CA ASP A 20 -4.39 13.09 13.04
C ASP A 20 -4.30 11.56 13.02
N ILE A 21 -3.45 10.98 12.17
CA ILE A 21 -3.25 9.52 12.12
C ILE A 21 -2.59 9.03 13.42
N GLY A 22 -1.65 9.79 13.97
CA GLY A 22 -1.01 9.52 15.26
C GLY A 22 -2.01 9.55 16.42
N CYS A 23 -2.90 10.52 16.49
CA CYS A 23 -3.91 10.67 17.53
C CYS A 23 -5.05 9.64 17.40
N ALA A 24 -5.47 9.30 16.17
CA ALA A 24 -6.39 8.21 15.90
C ALA A 24 -5.88 6.89 16.51
N SER A 25 -4.55 6.73 16.62
CA SER A 25 -3.95 5.56 17.24
C SER A 25 -4.01 5.48 18.77
N GLN A 26 -4.30 6.59 19.46
CA GLN A 26 -4.22 6.68 20.92
C GLN A 26 -5.59 6.61 21.62
N ARG A 27 -6.63 6.07 20.95
CA ARG A 27 -8.00 5.93 21.48
C ARG A 27 -8.60 7.25 21.98
N TRP A 28 -8.28 8.37 21.32
CA TRP A 28 -8.93 9.63 21.63
C TRP A 28 -10.41 9.59 21.24
N SER A 29 -11.27 10.01 22.16
CA SER A 29 -12.69 10.15 21.91
C SER A 29 -12.93 11.41 21.07
N GLN A 30 -13.19 11.26 19.78
CA GLN A 30 -14.22 12.01 19.02
C GLN A 30 -13.99 11.93 17.51
N ASP A 31 -15.12 11.91 16.79
CA ASP A 31 -15.31 12.05 15.33
C ASP A 31 -14.80 13.39 14.75
N ARG A 32 -13.57 13.79 15.08
CA ARG A 32 -12.95 15.03 14.60
C ARG A 32 -11.67 14.75 13.82
N THR A 33 -11.72 13.84 12.85
CA THR A 33 -10.62 13.70 11.89
C THR A 33 -10.76 14.79 10.84
N SER A 34 -9.76 15.64 10.70
CA SER A 34 -9.69 16.62 9.60
C SER A 34 -8.94 16.04 8.41
N TRP A 35 -8.90 14.70 8.32
CA TRP A 35 -8.10 13.96 7.34
C TRP A 35 -8.45 14.38 5.91
N ALA A 36 -9.76 14.39 5.56
CA ALA A 36 -10.21 14.87 4.26
C ALA A 36 -9.76 16.31 3.96
N LEU A 37 -9.80 17.20 4.96
CA LEU A 37 -9.38 18.59 4.83
C LEU A 37 -7.87 18.69 4.56
N HIS A 38 -7.05 17.92 5.27
CA HIS A 38 -5.60 17.90 5.05
C HIS A 38 -5.23 17.32 3.68
N LEU A 39 -5.86 16.23 3.26
CA LEU A 39 -5.66 15.66 1.93
C LEU A 39 -6.09 16.61 0.81
N GLN A 40 -7.21 17.31 0.98
CA GLN A 40 -7.65 18.32 0.04
C GLN A 40 -6.66 19.49 -0.07
N GLY A 41 -6.17 19.98 1.07
CA GLY A 41 -5.13 21.01 1.13
C GLY A 41 -3.85 20.57 0.40
N LEU A 42 -3.35 19.38 0.72
CA LEU A 42 -2.18 18.77 0.07
C LEU A 42 -2.37 18.65 -1.44
N ALA A 43 -3.53 18.13 -1.89
CA ALA A 43 -3.86 17.97 -3.30
C ALA A 43 -3.87 19.32 -4.05
N SER A 44 -4.39 20.37 -3.42
CA SER A 44 -4.40 21.71 -4.03
C SER A 44 -3.01 22.36 -4.15
N LEU A 45 -2.07 21.93 -3.31
CA LEU A 45 -0.75 22.55 -3.16
C LEU A 45 0.38 21.79 -3.86
N VAL A 46 0.16 20.52 -4.19
CA VAL A 46 1.20 19.60 -4.68
C VAL A 46 1.94 20.12 -5.91
N HIS A 47 1.23 20.73 -6.85
CA HIS A 47 1.81 21.29 -8.08
C HIS A 47 2.32 22.73 -7.96
N THR A 48 2.20 23.35 -6.78
CA THR A 48 2.73 24.71 -6.58
C THR A 48 4.26 24.69 -6.67
N PRO A 49 4.90 25.61 -7.42
CA PRO A 49 6.35 25.68 -7.52
C PRO A 49 7.04 25.78 -6.15
N SER A 50 8.23 25.21 -6.05
CA SER A 50 9.01 25.23 -4.81
C SER A 50 10.49 25.50 -5.03
N THR A 51 11.19 25.98 -4.00
CA THR A 51 12.65 26.10 -4.00
C THR A 51 13.32 24.74 -4.15
N GLU A 52 14.54 24.68 -4.69
CA GLU A 52 15.20 23.42 -5.08
C GLU A 52 15.42 22.43 -3.91
N ALA A 53 15.84 22.91 -2.73
CA ALA A 53 16.01 22.05 -1.57
C ALA A 53 14.66 21.49 -1.06
N VAL A 54 13.63 22.34 -1.09
CA VAL A 54 12.27 22.01 -0.63
C VAL A 54 11.57 21.08 -1.63
N SER A 55 11.86 21.21 -2.93
CA SER A 55 11.22 20.42 -3.99
C SER A 55 11.46 18.92 -3.83
N ARG A 56 12.65 18.49 -3.36
CA ARG A 56 12.94 17.07 -3.12
C ARG A 56 12.11 16.50 -1.98
N LEU A 57 12.07 17.18 -0.83
CA LEU A 57 11.25 16.75 0.30
C LEU A 57 9.76 16.79 -0.07
N LYS A 58 9.31 17.84 -0.73
CA LYS A 58 7.93 17.93 -1.21
C LYS A 58 7.59 16.78 -2.16
N ALA A 59 8.47 16.44 -3.10
CA ALA A 59 8.29 15.30 -3.99
C ALA A 59 8.12 13.99 -3.20
N TYR A 60 9.01 13.71 -2.25
CA TYR A 60 8.88 12.55 -1.37
C TYR A 60 7.51 12.46 -0.70
N LEU A 61 7.15 13.53 0.00
CA LEU A 61 5.93 13.58 0.79
C LEU A 61 4.71 13.48 -0.11
N SER A 62 4.78 13.97 -1.35
CA SER A 62 3.70 13.85 -2.33
C SER A 62 3.41 12.39 -2.69
N TRP A 63 4.44 11.59 -2.95
CA TRP A 63 4.30 10.16 -3.22
C TRP A 63 3.90 9.38 -1.96
N TYR A 64 4.44 9.75 -0.80
CA TYR A 64 4.08 9.13 0.47
C TYR A 64 2.61 9.38 0.83
N VAL A 65 2.12 10.62 0.68
CA VAL A 65 0.71 10.97 0.90
C VAL A 65 -0.22 10.21 -0.05
N LEU A 66 0.18 10.02 -1.33
CA LEU A 66 -0.58 9.19 -2.26
C LEU A 66 -0.75 7.76 -1.73
N LEU A 67 0.32 7.16 -1.23
CA LEU A 67 0.28 5.81 -0.64
C LEU A 67 -0.60 5.76 0.61
N LEU A 68 -0.48 6.75 1.50
CA LEU A 68 -1.30 6.82 2.71
C LEU A 68 -2.80 6.95 2.39
N ASP A 69 -3.14 7.80 1.43
CA ASP A 69 -4.53 7.98 0.98
C ASP A 69 -5.06 6.71 0.30
N ALA A 70 -4.22 6.01 -0.48
CA ALA A 70 -4.54 4.70 -1.06
C ALA A 70 -4.82 3.63 0.01
N GLN A 71 -3.93 3.49 0.98
CA GLN A 71 -4.07 2.50 2.05
C GLN A 71 -5.27 2.80 2.95
N ALA A 72 -5.56 4.09 3.21
CA ALA A 72 -6.74 4.49 3.96
C ALA A 72 -8.04 4.17 3.22
N ALA A 73 -8.08 4.43 1.92
CA ALA A 73 -9.21 4.05 1.06
C ALA A 73 -9.40 2.52 1.04
N GLN A 74 -8.31 1.76 0.93
CA GLN A 74 -8.32 0.30 1.00
C GLN A 74 -8.74 -0.23 2.38
N ALA A 75 -8.47 0.50 3.46
CA ALA A 75 -8.99 0.21 4.79
C ALA A 75 -10.47 0.61 4.97
N GLY A 76 -11.15 1.06 3.90
CA GLY A 76 -12.55 1.45 3.92
C GLY A 76 -12.82 2.79 4.58
N ASN A 77 -11.84 3.69 4.64
CA ASN A 77 -12.09 5.06 5.06
C ASN A 77 -12.82 5.84 3.95
N GLU A 78 -14.08 6.20 4.18
CA GLU A 78 -14.92 6.91 3.20
C GLU A 78 -14.48 8.36 2.97
N GLU A 79 -13.71 8.94 3.90
CA GLU A 79 -13.12 10.28 3.77
C GLU A 79 -11.85 10.29 2.92
N ALA A 80 -11.29 9.11 2.63
CA ALA A 80 -10.07 8.96 1.85
C ALA A 80 -10.32 9.11 0.34
N GLY A 81 -9.22 9.11 -0.41
CA GLY A 81 -9.18 9.14 -1.85
C GLY A 81 -9.22 10.54 -2.46
N THR A 82 -9.26 11.60 -1.66
CA THR A 82 -9.27 12.97 -2.19
C THR A 82 -7.98 13.30 -2.93
N TYR A 83 -6.84 12.90 -2.38
CA TYR A 83 -5.54 13.11 -3.01
C TYR A 83 -5.37 12.18 -4.22
N LEU A 84 -5.87 10.94 -4.12
CA LEU A 84 -5.90 9.99 -5.26
C LEU A 84 -6.69 10.53 -6.46
N ARG A 85 -7.90 11.07 -6.24
CA ARG A 85 -8.72 11.65 -7.30
C ARG A 85 -8.04 12.84 -7.97
N ALA A 86 -7.39 13.69 -7.18
CA ALA A 86 -6.61 14.80 -7.71
C ALA A 86 -5.46 14.29 -8.59
N PHE A 87 -4.69 13.31 -8.10
CA PHE A 87 -3.61 12.68 -8.85
C PHE A 87 -4.09 12.08 -10.19
N LEU A 88 -5.17 11.30 -10.17
CA LEU A 88 -5.75 10.72 -11.39
C LEU A 88 -6.26 11.79 -12.36
N LYS A 89 -6.83 12.90 -11.85
CA LYS A 89 -7.30 14.03 -12.65
C LYS A 89 -6.16 14.84 -13.26
N HIS A 90 -4.97 14.82 -12.66
CA HIS A 90 -3.77 15.51 -13.13
C HIS A 90 -2.81 14.56 -13.86
N ASP A 91 -3.36 13.71 -14.74
CA ASP A 91 -2.62 12.81 -15.62
C ASP A 91 -1.63 11.87 -14.91
N CYS A 92 -1.91 11.51 -13.65
CA CYS A 92 -1.04 10.68 -12.82
C CYS A 92 0.37 11.29 -12.63
N VAL A 93 0.46 12.61 -12.55
CA VAL A 93 1.72 13.34 -12.34
C VAL A 93 1.82 13.82 -10.90
N LEU A 94 2.97 13.58 -10.28
CA LEU A 94 3.41 14.25 -9.05
C LEU A 94 4.83 14.80 -9.26
N PRO A 95 5.30 15.72 -8.40
CA PRO A 95 6.69 16.15 -8.45
C PRO A 95 7.63 14.94 -8.39
N LEU A 96 8.49 14.81 -9.41
CA LEU A 96 9.49 13.75 -9.45
C LEU A 96 10.48 13.97 -8.31
N TRP A 97 10.86 12.88 -7.63
CA TRP A 97 11.98 12.94 -6.71
C TRP A 97 13.25 13.15 -7.55
N PRO A 98 13.94 14.32 -7.46
CA PRO A 98 15.14 14.53 -8.23
C PRO A 98 16.24 13.59 -7.74
N VAL A 99 16.86 12.85 -8.67
CA VAL A 99 18.11 12.13 -8.39
C VAL A 99 19.11 13.18 -7.91
N ALA A 100 19.64 13.00 -6.70
CA ALA A 100 20.62 13.94 -6.17
C ALA A 100 21.85 13.95 -7.09
N PRO A 101 22.52 15.10 -7.33
CA PRO A 101 23.75 15.13 -8.11
C PRO A 101 24.85 14.21 -7.53
N SER A 102 24.85 13.99 -6.21
CA SER A 102 25.72 13.01 -5.57
C SER A 102 25.39 11.56 -5.94
N ALA A 103 24.14 11.28 -6.30
CA ALA A 103 23.66 9.98 -6.76
C ALA A 103 23.97 9.73 -8.24
N GLU A 104 24.31 10.75 -9.04
CA GLU A 104 24.85 10.53 -10.40
C GLU A 104 26.19 9.79 -10.35
N LYS A 105 26.96 9.96 -9.27
CA LYS A 105 28.18 9.17 -9.00
C LYS A 105 27.89 7.74 -8.52
N THR A 106 26.64 7.43 -8.16
CA THR A 106 26.22 6.08 -7.75
C THR A 106 26.13 5.15 -8.95
N PHE A 107 25.89 5.69 -10.15
CA PHE A 107 25.75 4.90 -11.37
C PHE A 107 27.07 4.86 -12.14
N SER A 108 27.75 3.72 -12.07
CA SER A 108 29.07 3.54 -12.68
C SER A 108 29.04 3.41 -14.20
N SER A 109 27.86 3.20 -14.81
CA SER A 109 27.69 3.10 -16.25
C SER A 109 26.31 3.59 -16.74
N PRO A 110 26.18 3.98 -18.02
CA PRO A 110 24.89 4.34 -18.62
C PRO A 110 23.85 3.21 -18.55
N GLU A 111 24.27 1.95 -18.71
CA GLU A 111 23.38 0.78 -18.64
C GLU A 111 22.77 0.64 -17.24
N MET A 112 23.56 0.88 -16.20
CA MET A 112 23.09 0.86 -14.81
C MET A 112 22.07 1.98 -14.54
N TYR A 113 22.29 3.16 -15.11
CA TYR A 113 21.33 4.26 -15.03
C TYR A 113 20.02 3.93 -15.76
N GLU A 114 20.09 3.28 -16.92
CA GLU A 114 18.90 2.81 -17.65
C GLU A 114 18.10 1.77 -16.83
N ILE A 115 18.77 0.82 -16.19
CA ILE A 115 18.11 -0.13 -15.27
C ILE A 115 17.41 0.62 -14.13
N PHE A 116 18.06 1.63 -13.55
CA PHE A 116 17.46 2.49 -12.53
C PHE A 116 16.18 3.18 -13.05
N LEU A 117 16.21 3.76 -14.25
CA LEU A 117 15.04 4.39 -14.86
C LEU A 117 13.90 3.40 -15.07
N GLN A 118 14.20 2.16 -15.46
CA GLN A 118 13.19 1.11 -15.65
C GLN A 118 12.52 0.70 -14.34
N VAL A 119 13.31 0.43 -13.27
CA VAL A 119 12.73 0.10 -11.95
C VAL A 119 11.99 1.29 -11.34
N HIS A 120 12.48 2.50 -11.57
CA HIS A 120 11.82 3.71 -11.09
C HIS A 120 10.48 3.90 -11.81
N LYS A 121 10.44 3.77 -13.14
CA LYS A 121 9.20 3.80 -13.92
C LYS A 121 8.21 2.74 -13.44
N LEU A 122 8.66 1.51 -13.16
CA LEU A 122 7.81 0.47 -12.59
C LEU A 122 7.19 0.92 -11.26
N SER A 123 7.97 1.53 -10.37
CA SER A 123 7.45 2.04 -9.09
C SER A 123 6.37 3.12 -9.26
N LEU A 124 6.55 4.03 -10.23
CA LEU A 124 5.55 5.07 -10.55
C LEU A 124 4.25 4.47 -11.08
N LEU A 125 4.34 3.45 -11.94
CA LEU A 125 3.17 2.73 -12.46
C LEU A 125 2.42 1.98 -11.36
N ILE A 126 3.13 1.43 -10.37
CA ILE A 126 2.51 0.81 -9.20
C ILE A 126 1.71 1.82 -8.36
N PHE A 127 2.21 3.05 -8.18
CA PHE A 127 1.46 4.12 -7.53
C PHE A 127 0.18 4.48 -8.29
N GLN A 128 0.23 4.48 -9.63
CA GLN A 128 -0.95 4.66 -10.45
C GLN A 128 -1.98 3.54 -10.22
N LEU A 129 -1.56 2.28 -10.22
CA LEU A 129 -2.45 1.16 -9.92
C LEU A 129 -3.07 1.28 -8.52
N TYR A 130 -2.31 1.72 -7.52
CA TYR A 130 -2.84 2.00 -6.18
C TYR A 130 -3.95 3.04 -6.22
N ALA A 131 -3.75 4.16 -6.90
CA ALA A 131 -4.75 5.22 -6.96
C ALA A 131 -6.06 4.72 -7.62
N GLU A 132 -5.94 4.04 -8.76
CA GLU A 132 -7.08 3.51 -9.51
C GLU A 132 -7.84 2.42 -8.74
N GLN A 133 -7.12 1.41 -8.23
CA GLN A 133 -7.71 0.31 -7.46
C GLN A 133 -8.40 0.81 -6.19
N SER A 134 -7.79 1.77 -5.49
CA SER A 134 -8.35 2.27 -4.23
C SER A 134 -9.61 3.10 -4.45
N GLN A 135 -9.69 3.89 -5.54
CA GLN A 135 -10.95 4.56 -5.92
C GLN A 135 -12.03 3.53 -6.27
N LEU A 136 -11.69 2.54 -7.10
CA LEU A 136 -12.63 1.51 -7.48
C LEU A 136 -13.14 0.73 -6.25
N SER A 137 -12.27 0.39 -5.30
CA SER A 137 -12.69 -0.32 -4.08
C SER A 137 -13.69 0.49 -3.25
N LEU A 138 -13.49 1.80 -3.09
CA LEU A 138 -14.44 2.66 -2.39
C LEU A 138 -15.81 2.66 -3.08
N ASP A 139 -15.81 2.78 -4.42
CA ASP A 139 -17.05 2.80 -5.20
C ASP A 139 -17.75 1.43 -5.18
N MET A 140 -17.02 0.33 -5.33
CA MET A 140 -17.56 -1.03 -5.24
C MET A 140 -18.19 -1.29 -3.87
N ARG A 141 -17.50 -0.97 -2.78
CA ARG A 141 -18.05 -1.10 -1.41
C ARG A 141 -19.31 -0.27 -1.23
N ARG A 142 -19.30 1.00 -1.65
CA ARG A 142 -20.47 1.88 -1.61
C ARG A 142 -21.65 1.29 -2.37
N ASN A 143 -21.42 0.80 -3.58
CA ASN A 143 -22.47 0.23 -4.43
C ASN A 143 -23.04 -1.07 -3.85
N VAL A 144 -22.19 -1.92 -3.24
CA VAL A 144 -22.65 -3.15 -2.57
C VAL A 144 -23.53 -2.81 -1.38
N HIS A 145 -23.11 -1.88 -0.52
CA HIS A 145 -23.90 -1.45 0.64
C HIS A 145 -25.21 -0.77 0.24
N ALA A 146 -25.23 -0.06 -0.89
CA ALA A 146 -26.44 0.56 -1.43
C ALA A 146 -27.36 -0.43 -2.18
N GLY A 147 -26.95 -1.69 -2.36
CA GLY A 147 -27.70 -2.68 -3.15
C GLY A 147 -27.74 -2.37 -4.66
N GLN A 148 -26.78 -1.58 -5.16
CA GLN A 148 -26.72 -1.06 -6.53
C GLN A 148 -25.77 -1.83 -7.45
N SER A 149 -25.20 -2.95 -6.98
CA SER A 149 -24.29 -3.80 -7.75
C SER A 149 -24.74 -5.25 -7.73
N ASN A 150 -24.67 -5.93 -8.87
CA ASN A 150 -24.79 -7.39 -8.93
C ASN A 150 -23.41 -8.07 -8.90
N VAL A 151 -23.40 -9.37 -8.58
CA VAL A 151 -22.17 -10.19 -8.46
C VAL A 151 -21.36 -10.21 -9.75
N THR A 152 -22.02 -10.40 -10.89
CA THR A 152 -21.37 -10.53 -12.21
C THR A 152 -20.61 -9.27 -12.60
N ASP A 153 -21.19 -8.09 -12.40
CA ASP A 153 -20.53 -6.82 -12.68
C ASP A 153 -19.32 -6.60 -11.77
N ARG A 154 -19.40 -6.99 -10.50
CA ARG A 154 -18.27 -6.89 -9.56
C ARG A 154 -17.12 -7.81 -9.95
N GLN A 155 -17.43 -9.06 -10.29
CA GLN A 155 -16.43 -10.03 -10.73
C GLN A 155 -15.75 -9.57 -12.03
N ARG A 156 -16.53 -9.06 -12.99
CA ARG A 156 -16.01 -8.49 -14.23
C ARG A 156 -15.07 -7.30 -13.97
N GLN A 157 -15.45 -6.37 -13.09
CA GLN A 157 -14.59 -5.22 -12.74
C GLN A 157 -13.25 -5.66 -12.11
N VAL A 158 -13.28 -6.68 -11.22
CA VAL A 158 -12.07 -7.26 -10.63
C VAL A 158 -11.21 -7.93 -11.70
N GLU A 159 -11.82 -8.70 -12.59
CA GLU A 159 -11.12 -9.39 -13.67
C GLU A 159 -10.47 -8.42 -14.66
N GLU A 160 -11.21 -7.41 -15.13
CA GLU A 160 -10.71 -6.35 -16.01
C GLU A 160 -9.49 -5.64 -15.38
N LEU A 161 -9.56 -5.34 -14.07
CA LEU A 161 -8.46 -4.71 -13.36
C LEU A 161 -7.28 -5.66 -13.18
N SER A 162 -7.52 -6.95 -12.89
CA SER A 162 -6.48 -7.96 -12.70
C SER A 162 -5.69 -8.20 -13.98
N ILE A 163 -6.38 -8.33 -15.12
CA ILE A 163 -5.76 -8.43 -16.45
C ILE A 163 -4.89 -7.20 -16.73
N ARG A 164 -5.37 -6.00 -16.38
CA ARG A 164 -4.61 -4.76 -16.58
C ARG A 164 -3.36 -4.70 -15.70
N HIS A 165 -3.47 -5.11 -14.44
CA HIS A 165 -2.33 -5.21 -13.52
C HIS A 165 -1.26 -6.16 -14.08
N GLN A 166 -1.69 -7.35 -14.52
CA GLN A 166 -0.79 -8.35 -15.09
C GLN A 166 -0.12 -7.86 -16.38
N ARG A 167 -0.86 -7.21 -17.28
CA ARG A 167 -0.30 -6.63 -18.51
C ARG A 167 0.73 -5.54 -18.21
N MET A 168 0.43 -4.64 -17.26
CA MET A 168 1.36 -3.59 -16.82
C MET A 168 2.64 -4.22 -16.28
N TRP A 169 2.51 -5.21 -15.39
CA TRP A 169 3.65 -5.91 -14.81
C TRP A 169 4.51 -6.59 -15.88
N ASN A 170 3.90 -7.37 -16.77
CA ASN A 170 4.64 -8.09 -17.82
C ASN A 170 5.31 -7.15 -18.83
N MET A 171 4.74 -5.97 -19.08
CA MET A 171 5.30 -5.00 -20.03
C MET A 171 6.45 -4.17 -19.44
N HIS A 172 6.44 -3.94 -18.13
CA HIS A 172 7.34 -2.96 -17.48
C HIS A 172 8.27 -3.54 -16.42
N CYS A 173 8.03 -4.76 -15.93
CA CYS A 173 8.92 -5.40 -14.96
C CYS A 173 10.27 -5.71 -15.62
N PRO A 174 11.39 -5.15 -15.12
CA PRO A 174 12.71 -5.54 -15.61
C PRO A 174 12.98 -7.02 -15.34
N VAL A 175 13.66 -7.67 -16.28
CA VAL A 175 14.09 -9.05 -16.14
C VAL A 175 15.54 -9.04 -15.68
N PHE A 176 15.79 -9.62 -14.51
CA PHE A 176 17.13 -9.80 -13.99
C PHE A 176 17.59 -11.25 -14.22
N PRO A 177 18.84 -11.49 -14.65
CA PRO A 177 19.41 -12.82 -14.72
C PRO A 177 19.40 -13.52 -13.35
N GLU A 178 19.09 -14.82 -13.35
CA GLU A 178 19.08 -15.64 -12.13
C GLU A 178 20.49 -16.05 -11.66
N ASP A 179 21.48 -16.01 -12.56
CA ASP A 179 22.87 -16.35 -12.23
C ASP A 179 23.47 -15.30 -11.27
N PRO A 180 23.82 -15.68 -10.02
CA PRO A 180 24.37 -14.75 -9.03
C PRO A 180 25.74 -14.18 -9.41
N HIS A 181 26.44 -14.80 -10.37
CA HIS A 181 27.73 -14.30 -10.87
C HIS A 181 27.57 -13.29 -12.01
N ASN A 182 26.35 -13.10 -12.52
CA ASN A 182 26.09 -12.15 -13.58
C ASN A 182 26.10 -10.70 -13.01
N PRO A 183 26.89 -9.77 -13.57
CA PRO A 183 26.93 -8.39 -13.08
C PRO A 183 25.60 -7.64 -13.22
N PHE A 184 24.68 -8.15 -14.04
CA PHE A 184 23.33 -7.62 -14.23
C PHE A 184 22.28 -8.32 -13.36
N SER A 185 22.65 -9.33 -12.55
CA SER A 185 21.72 -9.89 -11.56
C SER A 185 21.29 -8.82 -10.56
N LEU A 186 20.11 -8.99 -9.97
CA LEU A 186 19.55 -8.02 -9.05
C LEU A 186 20.44 -7.83 -7.82
N GLU A 187 20.99 -8.92 -7.26
CA GLU A 187 21.83 -8.88 -6.06
C GLU A 187 23.13 -8.09 -6.27
N ASN A 188 23.60 -8.00 -7.52
CA ASN A 188 24.81 -7.29 -7.91
C ASN A 188 24.55 -5.81 -8.29
N GLN A 189 23.29 -5.36 -8.32
CA GLN A 189 22.95 -3.96 -8.60
C GLN A 189 23.18 -3.04 -7.39
N PRO A 190 23.33 -1.71 -7.57
CA PRO A 190 23.32 -0.77 -6.46
C PRO A 190 22.07 -0.88 -5.57
N ALA A 191 22.23 -0.61 -4.28
CA ALA A 191 21.16 -0.71 -3.28
C ALA A 191 19.90 0.09 -3.65
N ILE A 192 20.03 1.23 -4.35
CA ILE A 192 18.87 2.02 -4.80
C ILE A 192 18.03 1.27 -5.85
N ILE A 193 18.66 0.51 -6.75
CA ILE A 193 17.96 -0.29 -7.76
C ILE A 193 17.27 -1.46 -7.06
N GLN A 194 18.01 -2.17 -6.20
CA GLN A 194 17.47 -3.29 -5.42
C GLN A 194 16.26 -2.86 -4.59
N GLY A 195 16.42 -1.81 -3.78
CA GLY A 195 15.37 -1.29 -2.91
C GLY A 195 14.14 -0.81 -3.68
N THR A 196 14.34 -0.10 -4.80
CA THR A 196 13.21 0.37 -5.64
C THR A 196 12.47 -0.80 -6.27
N PHE A 197 13.17 -1.80 -6.79
CA PHE A 197 12.56 -2.98 -7.37
C PHE A 197 11.82 -3.81 -6.32
N HIS A 198 12.45 -4.09 -5.17
CA HIS A 198 11.82 -4.84 -4.08
C HIS A 198 10.58 -4.13 -3.55
N PHE A 199 10.63 -2.80 -3.40
CA PHE A 199 9.46 -2.01 -3.05
C PHE A 199 8.35 -2.18 -4.10
N ALA A 200 8.63 -1.97 -5.39
CA ALA A 200 7.64 -2.10 -6.46
C ALA A 200 7.02 -3.51 -6.52
N ARG A 201 7.84 -4.55 -6.39
CA ARG A 201 7.38 -5.95 -6.39
C ARG A 201 6.54 -6.31 -5.16
N LEU A 202 6.92 -5.82 -3.98
CA LEU A 202 6.13 -5.96 -2.76
C LEU A 202 4.77 -5.32 -2.95
N GLN A 203 4.75 -4.04 -3.36
CA GLN A 203 3.53 -3.28 -3.58
C GLN A 203 2.62 -3.90 -4.65
N TYR A 204 3.18 -4.45 -5.74
CA TYR A 204 2.42 -5.22 -6.72
C TYR A 204 1.71 -6.42 -6.09
N SER A 205 2.41 -7.18 -5.25
CA SER A 205 1.83 -8.35 -4.57
C SER A 205 0.74 -7.97 -3.58
N VAL A 206 0.90 -6.84 -2.87
CA VAL A 206 -0.15 -6.29 -1.99
C VAL A 206 -1.39 -5.92 -2.80
N LEU A 207 -1.22 -5.21 -3.92
CA LEU A 207 -2.31 -4.82 -4.79
C LEU A 207 -3.08 -6.02 -5.33
N SER A 208 -2.38 -7.05 -5.83
CA SER A 208 -2.98 -8.29 -6.33
C SER A 208 -3.82 -8.98 -5.25
N LEU A 209 -3.25 -9.21 -4.07
CA LEU A 209 -3.98 -9.86 -2.97
C LEU A 209 -5.21 -9.05 -2.56
N TYR A 210 -5.09 -7.73 -2.46
CA TYR A 210 -6.23 -6.88 -2.13
C TYR A 210 -7.30 -6.95 -3.23
N LEU A 211 -6.89 -6.86 -4.50
CA LEU A 211 -7.77 -6.89 -5.66
C LEU A 211 -8.62 -8.16 -5.69
N HIS A 212 -8.04 -9.31 -5.35
CA HIS A 212 -8.73 -10.60 -5.39
C HIS A 212 -9.56 -10.90 -4.13
N SER A 213 -9.36 -10.15 -3.03
CA SER A 213 -9.91 -10.53 -1.73
C SER A 213 -10.73 -9.48 -1.00
N SER A 214 -10.50 -8.20 -1.26
CA SER A 214 -10.90 -7.11 -0.36
C SER A 214 -11.48 -5.89 -1.07
N MET A 215 -11.79 -5.96 -2.37
CA MET A 215 -12.41 -4.86 -3.11
C MET A 215 -13.83 -4.56 -2.65
N TYR A 216 -14.57 -5.59 -2.20
CA TYR A 216 -15.93 -5.49 -1.69
C TYR A 216 -16.28 -6.66 -0.74
N PRO A 217 -17.32 -6.54 0.09
CA PRO A 217 -17.73 -7.60 1.02
C PRO A 217 -18.11 -8.90 0.29
N GLN A 218 -17.84 -10.06 0.91
CA GLN A 218 -18.15 -11.40 0.38
C GLN A 218 -17.39 -11.82 -0.89
N GLN A 219 -16.49 -10.99 -1.41
CA GLN A 219 -15.74 -11.27 -2.65
C GLN A 219 -15.08 -12.67 -2.67
N ARG A 220 -14.43 -13.07 -1.56
CA ARG A 220 -13.74 -14.36 -1.44
C ARG A 220 -14.67 -15.58 -1.44
N LEU A 221 -15.96 -15.39 -1.17
CA LEU A 221 -16.97 -16.44 -1.30
C LEU A 221 -17.46 -16.57 -2.73
N GLU A 222 -17.58 -15.43 -3.41
CA GLU A 222 -18.11 -15.32 -4.77
C GLU A 222 -17.14 -15.85 -5.82
N SER A 223 -15.82 -15.78 -5.58
CA SER A 223 -14.80 -16.30 -6.50
C SER A 223 -13.61 -16.91 -5.77
N SER A 224 -13.11 -18.04 -6.29
CA SER A 224 -11.89 -18.71 -5.82
C SER A 224 -10.83 -18.86 -6.91
N GLN A 225 -11.01 -18.21 -8.06
CA GLN A 225 -10.19 -18.43 -9.26
C GLN A 225 -8.73 -17.98 -9.10
N TYR A 226 -8.45 -17.11 -8.14
CA TYR A 226 -7.12 -16.56 -7.89
C TYR A 226 -6.33 -17.28 -6.79
N ALA A 227 -6.85 -18.38 -6.23
CA ALA A 227 -6.27 -19.01 -5.04
C ALA A 227 -4.80 -19.43 -5.20
N GLU A 228 -4.40 -19.94 -6.36
CA GLU A 228 -3.00 -20.31 -6.63
C GLU A 228 -2.09 -19.07 -6.75
N VAL A 229 -2.54 -18.07 -7.51
CA VAL A 229 -1.82 -16.80 -7.69
C VAL A 229 -1.67 -16.06 -6.35
N ASP A 230 -2.71 -16.07 -5.52
CA ASP A 230 -2.69 -15.48 -4.19
C ASP A 230 -1.70 -16.21 -3.26
N ALA A 231 -1.57 -17.53 -3.37
CA ALA A 231 -0.59 -18.28 -2.60
C ALA A 231 0.85 -17.88 -2.97
N GLU A 232 1.14 -17.64 -4.25
CA GLU A 232 2.44 -17.13 -4.71
C GLU A 232 2.75 -15.73 -4.14
N HIS A 233 1.77 -14.83 -4.18
CA HIS A 233 1.93 -13.48 -3.62
C HIS A 233 2.11 -13.51 -2.09
N CYS A 234 1.37 -14.37 -1.38
CA CYS A 234 1.56 -14.57 0.07
C CYS A 234 2.98 -15.05 0.37
N ALA A 235 3.45 -16.06 -0.34
CA ALA A 235 4.80 -16.61 -0.16
C ALA A 235 5.89 -15.56 -0.43
N TYR A 236 5.72 -14.75 -1.48
CA TYR A 236 6.65 -13.66 -1.80
C TYR A 236 6.74 -12.63 -0.66
N ILE A 237 5.60 -12.17 -0.16
CA ILE A 237 5.54 -11.17 0.91
C ILE A 237 6.20 -11.69 2.19
N ILE A 238 5.88 -12.94 2.58
CA ILE A 238 6.47 -13.57 3.76
C ILE A 238 7.99 -13.68 3.61
N LYS A 239 8.48 -14.15 2.46
CA LYS A 239 9.92 -14.25 2.17
C LYS A 239 10.61 -12.88 2.22
N ALA A 240 9.99 -11.84 1.68
CA ALA A 240 10.53 -10.48 1.71
C ALA A 240 10.64 -9.95 3.15
N ALA A 241 9.62 -10.20 3.99
CA ALA A 241 9.66 -9.82 5.39
C ALA A 241 10.69 -10.62 6.21
N GLN A 242 10.83 -11.92 5.96
CA GLN A 242 11.89 -12.74 6.57
C GLN A 242 13.27 -12.18 6.26
N ALA A 243 13.53 -11.82 5.00
CA ALA A 243 14.81 -11.23 4.60
C ALA A 243 15.10 -9.91 5.35
N SER A 244 14.09 -9.05 5.52
CA SER A 244 14.21 -7.78 6.28
C SER A 244 14.47 -8.00 7.77
N VAL A 245 13.83 -8.99 8.40
CA VAL A 245 14.12 -9.35 9.80
C VAL A 245 15.56 -9.88 9.95
N VAL A 246 15.99 -10.75 9.03
CA VAL A 246 17.36 -11.31 9.04
C VAL A 246 18.42 -10.22 8.84
N SER A 247 18.16 -9.23 7.98
CA SER A 247 19.06 -8.10 7.76
C SER A 247 18.99 -7.00 8.82
N GLN A 248 18.16 -7.17 9.85
CA GLN A 248 17.86 -6.17 10.88
C GLN A 248 17.27 -4.84 10.34
N ASP A 249 16.76 -4.84 9.11
CA ASP A 249 16.03 -3.72 8.51
C ASP A 249 14.58 -3.68 9.02
N THR A 250 14.45 -3.48 10.33
CA THR A 250 13.17 -3.56 11.04
C THR A 250 12.35 -2.28 10.99
N GLU A 251 12.90 -1.20 10.43
CA GLU A 251 12.23 0.09 10.23
C GLU A 251 11.40 0.14 8.93
N ASN A 252 11.39 -0.94 8.15
CA ASN A 252 10.68 -1.07 6.89
C ASN A 252 9.16 -1.26 7.09
N HIS A 253 8.50 -0.18 7.51
CA HIS A 253 7.06 -0.09 7.75
C HIS A 253 6.19 -0.42 6.51
N HIS A 254 6.76 -0.41 5.31
CA HIS A 254 6.07 -0.81 4.08
C HIS A 254 5.73 -2.31 4.03
N LEU A 255 6.35 -3.14 4.88
CA LEU A 255 6.05 -4.57 4.98
C LEU A 255 4.75 -4.85 5.74
N ALA A 256 4.33 -3.95 6.65
CA ALA A 256 3.19 -4.20 7.51
C ALA A 256 1.86 -4.38 6.74
N PRO A 257 1.49 -3.53 5.75
CA PRO A 257 0.30 -3.78 4.92
C PRO A 257 0.37 -5.11 4.18
N GLY A 258 1.55 -5.48 3.67
CA GLY A 258 1.74 -6.73 2.94
C GLY A 258 1.54 -7.94 3.82
N LEU A 259 2.21 -7.99 4.99
CA LEU A 259 2.06 -9.08 5.94
C LEU A 259 0.62 -9.21 6.44
N PHE A 260 -0.06 -8.08 6.64
CA PHE A 260 -1.48 -8.07 6.99
C PHE A 260 -2.33 -8.79 5.94
N ILE A 261 -2.27 -8.33 4.68
CA ILE A 261 -3.14 -8.90 3.65
C ILE A 261 -2.75 -10.35 3.33
N ALA A 262 -1.45 -10.68 3.31
CA ALA A 262 -0.98 -12.05 3.12
C ALA A 262 -1.48 -12.99 4.23
N GLY A 263 -1.35 -12.59 5.49
CA GLY A 263 -1.84 -13.37 6.62
C GLY A 263 -3.37 -13.50 6.62
N PHE A 264 -4.10 -12.48 6.17
CA PHE A 264 -5.56 -12.52 6.12
C PHE A 264 -6.09 -13.41 4.98
N VAL A 265 -5.46 -13.33 3.80
CA VAL A 265 -5.90 -14.02 2.58
C VAL A 265 -5.43 -15.47 2.54
N SER A 266 -4.25 -15.78 3.08
CA SER A 266 -3.66 -17.12 2.98
C SER A 266 -4.63 -18.21 3.47
N ARG A 267 -4.64 -19.35 2.76
CA ARG A 267 -5.35 -20.56 3.16
C ARG A 267 -4.48 -21.52 3.96
N ASP A 268 -3.16 -21.27 3.99
CA ASP A 268 -2.21 -22.07 4.73
C ASP A 268 -2.09 -21.52 6.17
N PRO A 269 -2.51 -22.30 7.20
CA PRO A 269 -2.39 -21.89 8.60
C PRO A 269 -0.95 -21.53 9.00
N ALA A 270 0.06 -22.19 8.41
CA ALA A 270 1.46 -21.91 8.71
C ALA A 270 1.85 -20.50 8.23
N GLN A 271 1.44 -20.12 7.02
CA GLN A 271 1.66 -18.76 6.49
C GLN A 271 0.93 -17.69 7.31
N LYS A 272 -0.31 -17.95 7.77
CA LYS A 272 -1.03 -17.03 8.66
C LYS A 272 -0.26 -16.77 9.95
N GLN A 273 0.23 -17.84 10.58
CA GLN A 273 0.98 -17.76 11.82
C GLN A 273 2.35 -17.10 11.64
N GLU A 274 3.01 -17.34 10.50
CA GLU A 274 4.28 -16.72 10.16
C GLU A 274 4.10 -15.20 9.96
N ALA A 275 3.07 -14.78 9.22
CA ALA A 275 2.76 -13.36 9.03
C ALA A 275 2.50 -12.63 10.37
N LEU A 276 1.75 -13.26 11.29
CA LEU A 276 1.56 -12.74 12.65
C LEU A 276 2.89 -12.61 13.42
N THR A 277 3.75 -13.61 13.31
CA THR A 277 5.03 -13.64 14.02
C THR A 277 5.97 -12.55 13.52
N LEU A 278 6.07 -12.37 12.21
CA LEU A 278 6.87 -11.31 11.58
C LEU A 278 6.33 -9.92 11.93
N LEU A 279 5.01 -9.70 11.87
CA LEU A 279 4.39 -8.44 12.30
C LEU A 279 4.67 -8.13 13.76
N ARG A 280 4.63 -9.15 14.63
CA ARG A 280 4.97 -9.00 16.05
C ARG A 280 6.43 -8.57 16.22
N GLN A 281 7.36 -9.20 15.52
CA GLN A 281 8.79 -8.84 15.58
C GLN A 281 9.03 -7.40 15.10
N LEU A 282 8.47 -7.02 13.95
CA LEU A 282 8.55 -5.65 13.43
C LEU A 282 7.95 -4.63 14.42
N SER A 283 6.85 -4.99 15.10
CA SER A 283 6.22 -4.12 16.09
C SER A 283 7.04 -3.88 17.36
N LEU A 284 7.99 -4.77 17.67
CA LEU A 284 8.87 -4.64 18.83
C LEU A 284 10.11 -3.80 18.53
N ALA A 285 10.52 -3.74 17.26
CA ALA A 285 11.69 -3.02 16.83
C ALA A 285 11.39 -1.57 16.41
N GLY A 286 10.17 -1.29 15.92
CA GLY A 286 9.76 0.04 15.49
C GLY A 286 9.33 0.97 16.65
N LEU A 287 9.67 2.25 16.52
CA LEU A 287 9.20 3.33 17.41
C LEU A 287 7.70 3.68 17.19
N SER A 288 7.12 3.29 16.06
CA SER A 288 5.75 3.65 15.69
C SER A 288 4.73 2.63 16.21
N GLY A 289 3.67 3.10 16.86
CA GLY A 289 2.58 2.23 17.33
C GLY A 289 1.74 1.61 16.20
N ALA A 290 2.05 1.89 14.93
CA ALA A 290 1.23 1.56 13.78
C ALA A 290 1.38 0.10 13.34
N VAL A 291 2.61 -0.42 13.21
CA VAL A 291 2.83 -1.86 12.97
C VAL A 291 2.16 -2.74 14.04
N ARG A 292 2.18 -2.29 15.30
CA ARG A 292 1.46 -2.99 16.40
C ARG A 292 -0.06 -3.03 16.21
N ARG A 293 -0.66 -1.99 15.60
CA ARG A 293 -2.09 -1.99 15.27
C ARG A 293 -2.39 -2.96 14.13
N VAL A 294 -1.52 -3.00 13.14
CA VAL A 294 -1.63 -3.94 12.01
C VAL A 294 -1.55 -5.39 12.51
N TYR A 295 -0.58 -5.68 13.39
CA TYR A 295 -0.49 -6.96 14.10
C TYR A 295 -1.79 -7.29 14.84
N HIS A 296 -2.30 -6.37 15.66
CA HIS A 296 -3.51 -6.61 16.44
C HIS A 296 -4.75 -6.81 15.55
N LEU A 297 -4.87 -6.04 14.46
CA LEU A 297 -5.94 -6.20 13.49
C LEU A 297 -5.88 -7.59 12.84
N LEU A 298 -4.69 -8.05 12.42
CA LEU A 298 -4.53 -9.38 11.84
C LEU A 298 -4.89 -10.48 12.84
N ASP A 299 -4.40 -10.38 14.08
CA ASP A 299 -4.67 -11.35 15.15
C ASP A 299 -6.18 -11.48 15.41
N LEU A 300 -6.90 -10.36 15.49
CA LEU A 300 -8.36 -10.39 15.66
C LEU A 300 -9.08 -10.92 14.42
N ALA A 301 -8.66 -10.54 13.21
CA ALA A 301 -9.29 -11.01 11.98
C ALA A 301 -9.12 -12.52 11.80
N ILE A 302 -7.95 -13.08 12.14
CA ILE A 302 -7.71 -14.54 12.12
C ILE A 302 -8.58 -15.25 13.16
N LYS A 303 -8.73 -14.68 14.37
CA LYS A 303 -9.63 -15.24 15.40
C LYS A 303 -11.08 -15.25 14.94
N GLU A 304 -11.55 -14.20 14.27
CA GLU A 304 -12.88 -14.15 13.68
C GLU A 304 -13.05 -15.24 12.59
N GLN A 305 -12.05 -15.42 11.71
CA GLN A 305 -12.08 -16.49 10.70
C GLN A 305 -12.22 -17.88 11.34
N VAL A 306 -11.43 -18.17 12.37
CA VAL A 306 -11.49 -19.44 13.11
C VAL A 306 -12.84 -19.61 13.81
N GLN A 307 -13.37 -18.53 14.41
CA GLN A 307 -14.69 -18.56 15.05
C GLN A 307 -15.80 -18.86 14.04
N LYS A 308 -15.74 -18.26 12.84
CA LYS A 308 -16.71 -18.54 11.77
C LYS A 308 -16.71 -20.00 11.36
N GLU A 309 -15.53 -20.59 11.16
CA GLU A 309 -15.36 -22.01 10.86
C GLU A 309 -15.91 -22.89 11.99
N ALA A 310 -15.64 -22.55 13.26
CA ALA A 310 -16.15 -23.28 14.42
C ALA A 310 -17.69 -23.26 14.51
N THR A 311 -18.34 -22.23 13.97
CA THR A 311 -19.81 -22.13 13.90
C THR A 311 -20.42 -22.74 12.63
N GLY A 312 -19.62 -23.41 11.79
CA GLY A 312 -20.08 -24.08 10.57
C GLY A 312 -20.10 -23.19 9.32
N GLY A 313 -19.56 -21.98 9.39
CA GLY A 313 -19.34 -21.10 8.23
C GLY A 313 -17.96 -21.31 7.59
N ARG A 314 -17.60 -20.42 6.66
CA ARG A 314 -16.28 -20.38 6.01
C ARG A 314 -15.47 -19.18 6.47
N ALA A 315 -14.15 -19.33 6.60
CA ALA A 315 -13.25 -18.20 6.90
C ALA A 315 -13.37 -17.05 5.86
N GLU A 316 -13.67 -17.36 4.60
CA GLU A 316 -13.89 -16.37 3.54
C GLU A 316 -15.09 -15.44 3.76
N GLU A 317 -15.99 -15.78 4.70
CA GLU A 317 -17.14 -14.93 5.05
C GLU A 317 -16.74 -13.68 5.82
N VAL A 318 -15.53 -13.66 6.40
CA VAL A 318 -15.01 -12.50 7.11
C VAL A 318 -14.54 -11.49 6.07
N ASP A 319 -15.15 -10.30 6.05
CA ASP A 319 -14.62 -9.11 5.38
C ASP A 319 -13.96 -8.23 6.45
N TRP A 320 -12.63 -8.14 6.44
CA TRP A 320 -11.89 -7.45 7.51
C TRP A 320 -12.19 -5.95 7.56
N VAL A 321 -12.54 -5.32 6.44
CA VAL A 321 -12.86 -3.89 6.38
C VAL A 321 -14.18 -3.63 7.10
N ASP A 322 -15.25 -4.32 6.74
CA ASP A 322 -16.56 -4.21 7.39
C ASP A 322 -16.50 -4.67 8.85
N TRP A 323 -15.77 -5.74 9.12
CA TRP A 323 -15.59 -6.27 10.47
C TRP A 323 -14.84 -5.28 11.37
N SER A 324 -13.76 -4.66 10.89
CA SER A 324 -12.99 -3.68 11.66
C SER A 324 -13.81 -2.44 12.00
N ARG A 325 -14.63 -1.99 11.03
CA ARG A 325 -15.60 -0.89 11.20
C ARG A 325 -16.63 -1.21 12.28
N LYS A 326 -17.26 -2.39 12.24
CA LYS A 326 -18.28 -2.83 13.21
C LYS A 326 -17.70 -2.97 14.63
N ASN A 327 -16.46 -3.41 14.75
CA ASN A 327 -15.79 -3.66 16.03
C ASN A 327 -15.01 -2.45 16.57
N SER A 328 -15.26 -1.24 16.05
CA SER A 328 -14.61 0.00 16.47
C SER A 328 -13.07 -0.02 16.41
N VAL A 329 -12.49 -0.88 15.57
CA VAL A 329 -11.08 -0.81 15.16
C VAL A 329 -10.99 0.26 14.06
N LYS A 330 -11.31 1.51 14.40
CA LYS A 330 -11.42 2.60 13.44
C LYS A 330 -10.03 3.02 12.92
N TYR A 331 -9.96 3.38 11.64
CA TYR A 331 -8.86 4.10 10.97
C TYR A 331 -7.49 3.41 11.02
N VAL A 332 -7.40 2.21 10.44
CA VAL A 332 -6.11 1.54 10.29
C VAL A 332 -5.40 2.06 9.04
N VAL A 333 -4.46 2.99 9.23
CA VAL A 333 -3.40 3.21 8.25
C VAL A 333 -2.42 2.06 8.40
N LEU A 334 -2.41 1.17 7.42
CA LEU A 334 -1.68 -0.09 7.47
C LEU A 334 -0.15 0.10 7.34
N GLY A 335 0.33 1.24 6.81
CA GLY A 335 1.74 1.46 6.46
C GLY A 335 2.34 2.76 7.01
N MET A 336 2.03 3.12 8.25
CA MET A 336 2.77 4.14 9.03
C MET A 336 3.63 3.49 10.12
#